data_AF-A0A2N5ZPS8-F1
#
_entry.id   AF-A0A2N5ZPS8-F1
#
_cell.length_a   1.000
_cell.length_b   1.000
_cell.length_c   1.000
_cell.angle_alpha   90.00
_cell.angle_beta   90.00
_cell.angle_gamma   90.00
#
_symmetry.space_group_name_H-M   'P 1'
#
loop_
_entity.id
_entity.type
_entity.pdbx_description
1 polymer ?
#
loop_
_entity_poly.entity_id
_entity_poly.type
_entity_poly.pdbx_seq_one_letter_code
_entity_poly.pdbx_strand_id
1 'polypeptide(L)'
;MPKEILVKRYIEQIKDGLHYRGKLTLGGIVLEYEIIFTVHIKNTGYSTSAKDPSAIRERYPISIKRNGSKIELNDNELFVFFYLIVFFAVEFYCSPEVVELNASNIEDKLKVDPKTVNLVNSTLICCEDETTLSVSTQVFKILQNPKFGFIFSN
;
A
#
# COMPACT_ATOMS: atom_id res chain seq x y z
N MET A 1 -2.40 -4.35 26.96
CA MET A 1 -1.51 -3.23 26.59
C MET A 1 -1.24 -3.31 25.08
N PRO A 2 -1.18 -2.17 24.38
CA PRO A 2 -0.74 -2.11 22.99
C PRO A 2 0.67 -2.71 22.84
N LYS A 3 0.95 -3.31 21.69
CA LYS A 3 2.26 -3.85 21.33
C LYS A 3 2.88 -2.95 20.28
N GLU A 4 4.14 -2.59 20.44
CA GLU A 4 4.88 -1.81 19.46
C GLU A 4 5.54 -2.75 18.46
N ILE A 5 5.43 -2.43 17.17
CA ILE A 5 6.06 -3.20 16.10
C ILE A 5 6.79 -2.21 15.18
N LEU A 6 8.07 -2.46 14.95
CA LEU A 6 8.83 -1.78 13.91
C LEU A 6 8.37 -2.28 12.54
N VAL A 7 7.95 -1.35 11.68
CA VAL A 7 7.46 -1.63 10.33
C VAL A 7 8.29 -0.82 9.35
N LYS A 8 8.93 -1.49 8.39
CA LYS A 8 9.46 -0.83 7.20
C LYS A 8 8.45 -0.95 6.08
N ARG A 9 8.17 0.13 5.40
CA ARG A 9 7.17 0.18 4.32
C ARG A 9 7.84 0.73 3.08
N TYR A 10 7.67 0.01 1.98
CA TYR A 10 7.99 0.48 0.65
C TYR A 10 6.69 0.57 -0.14
N ILE A 11 6.53 1.64 -0.93
CA ILE A 11 5.43 1.81 -1.87
C ILE A 11 5.95 2.39 -3.17
N GLU A 12 5.35 1.96 -4.26
CA GLU A 12 5.62 2.38 -5.61
C GLU A 12 4.30 2.67 -6.32
N GLN A 13 4.25 3.81 -7.01
CA GLN A 13 3.16 4.15 -7.90
C GLN A 13 3.32 3.42 -9.24
N ILE A 14 2.36 2.57 -9.58
CA ILE A 14 2.24 1.96 -10.92
C ILE A 14 1.35 2.84 -11.80
N LYS A 15 0.26 3.35 -11.23
CA LYS A 15 -0.66 4.28 -11.90
C LYS A 15 -1.15 5.32 -10.92
N ASP A 16 -0.97 6.59 -11.29
CA ASP A 16 -1.40 7.74 -10.49
C ASP A 16 -2.83 7.57 -9.96
N GLY A 17 -2.94 7.64 -8.64
CA GLY A 17 -4.18 7.58 -7.87
C GLY A 17 -4.95 6.26 -7.93
N LEU A 18 -4.43 5.22 -8.59
CA LEU A 18 -5.22 4.02 -8.92
C LEU A 18 -4.51 2.70 -8.63
N HIS A 19 -3.20 2.61 -8.77
CA HIS A 19 -2.51 1.33 -8.65
C HIS A 19 -1.14 1.49 -8.04
N TYR A 20 -0.92 0.74 -6.95
CA TYR A 20 0.30 0.76 -6.18
C TYR A 20 0.75 -0.65 -5.88
N ARG A 21 2.07 -0.84 -5.80
CA ARG A 21 2.67 -2.05 -5.25
C ARG A 21 3.64 -1.67 -4.16
N GLY A 22 3.98 -2.60 -3.29
CA GLY A 22 4.92 -2.29 -2.24
C GLY A 22 5.35 -3.49 -1.42
N LYS A 23 6.07 -3.19 -0.34
CA LYS A 23 6.55 -4.19 0.62
C LYS A 23 6.27 -3.70 2.03
N LEU A 24 5.86 -4.63 2.89
CA LEU A 24 5.78 -4.43 4.33
C LEU A 24 6.77 -5.38 4.98
N THR A 25 7.73 -4.84 5.73
CA THR A 25 8.70 -5.62 6.50
C THR A 25 8.39 -5.49 7.98
N LEU A 26 8.09 -6.61 8.64
CA LEU A 26 7.86 -6.67 10.08
C LEU A 26 8.65 -7.86 10.64
N GLY A 27 9.41 -7.65 11.71
CA GLY A 27 10.21 -8.73 12.33
C GLY A 27 11.14 -9.46 11.37
N GLY A 28 11.72 -8.74 10.38
CA GLY A 28 12.60 -9.31 9.36
C GLY A 28 11.91 -10.10 8.23
N ILE A 29 10.58 -10.21 8.26
CA ILE A 29 9.80 -10.88 7.22
C ILE A 29 9.21 -9.84 6.28
N VAL A 30 9.33 -10.10 4.98
CA VAL A 30 8.83 -9.23 3.92
C VAL A 30 7.54 -9.82 3.35
N LEU A 31 6.48 -9.01 3.35
CA LEU A 31 5.27 -9.24 2.58
C LEU A 31 5.25 -8.27 1.40
N GLU A 32 5.08 -8.80 0.21
CA GLU A 32 4.79 -8.00 -0.97
C GLU A 32 3.29 -7.74 -1.03
N TYR A 33 2.89 -6.53 -1.40
CA TYR A 33 1.49 -6.21 -1.60
C TYR A 33 1.26 -5.47 -2.92
N GLU A 34 0.03 -5.57 -3.40
CA GLU A 34 -0.49 -4.81 -4.50
C GLU A 34 -1.88 -4.32 -4.11
N ILE A 35 -2.15 -3.06 -4.37
CA ILE A 35 -3.45 -2.45 -4.14
C ILE A 35 -3.92 -1.69 -5.39
N ILE A 36 -5.15 -1.96 -5.75
CA ILE A 36 -5.84 -1.29 -6.86
C ILE A 36 -7.03 -0.54 -6.26
N PHE A 37 -7.15 0.74 -6.58
CA PHE A 37 -8.31 1.55 -6.26
C PHE A 37 -9.23 1.54 -7.47
N THR A 38 -10.49 1.12 -7.31
CA THR A 38 -11.46 1.17 -8.42
C THR A 38 -11.90 2.59 -8.76
N VAL A 39 -11.75 3.50 -7.80
CA VAL A 39 -11.97 4.94 -7.96
C VAL A 39 -10.70 5.66 -7.55
N HIS A 40 -10.28 6.64 -8.35
CA HIS A 40 -9.07 7.42 -8.10
C HIS A 40 -9.04 7.98 -6.66
N ILE A 41 -7.91 7.89 -5.96
CA ILE A 41 -7.76 8.27 -4.53
C ILE A 41 -8.39 9.64 -4.22
N LYS A 42 -8.14 10.67 -5.05
CA LYS A 42 -8.73 12.02 -4.93
C LYS A 42 -10.26 12.05 -4.79
N ASN A 43 -10.97 11.05 -5.33
CA ASN A 43 -12.42 10.94 -5.35
C ASN A 43 -12.96 9.98 -4.26
N THR A 44 -12.10 9.32 -3.50
CA THR A 44 -12.52 8.36 -2.46
C THR A 44 -12.97 9.04 -1.16
N GLY A 45 -12.79 10.35 -1.05
CA GLY A 45 -13.19 11.16 0.11
C GLY A 45 -12.42 10.83 1.40
N TYR A 46 -11.29 10.13 1.31
CA TYR A 46 -10.42 9.66 2.42
C TYR A 46 -11.15 8.93 3.57
N SER A 47 -12.43 8.64 3.39
CA SER A 47 -13.27 7.96 4.37
C SER A 47 -12.97 6.47 4.29
N THR A 48 -11.94 6.06 5.03
CA THR A 48 -11.60 4.66 5.36
C THR A 48 -12.65 3.97 6.24
N SER A 49 -13.87 4.50 6.29
CA SER A 49 -15.00 4.00 7.09
C SER A 49 -15.68 2.76 6.50
N ALA A 50 -15.08 2.12 5.48
CA ALA A 50 -15.57 0.86 4.97
C ALA A 50 -15.50 -0.18 6.10
N LYS A 51 -16.65 -0.49 6.70
CA LYS A 51 -16.81 -1.49 7.77
C LYS A 51 -17.30 -2.83 7.24
N ASP A 52 -17.55 -2.93 5.94
CA ASP A 52 -17.98 -4.16 5.28
C ASP A 52 -16.81 -4.75 4.47
N PRO A 53 -16.34 -5.97 4.78
CA PRO A 53 -15.29 -6.64 4.03
C PRO A 53 -15.60 -6.78 2.53
N SER A 54 -16.87 -7.00 2.17
CA SER A 54 -17.26 -7.21 0.78
C SER A 54 -17.05 -5.94 -0.04
N ALA A 55 -17.55 -4.81 0.49
CA ALA A 55 -17.32 -3.49 -0.10
C ALA A 55 -15.82 -3.12 -0.16
N ILE A 56 -15.01 -3.54 0.83
CA ILE A 56 -13.56 -3.35 0.77
C ILE A 56 -12.96 -4.12 -0.40
N ARG A 57 -13.28 -5.42 -0.55
CA ARG A 57 -12.73 -6.24 -1.64
C ARG A 57 -13.10 -5.70 -3.01
N GLU A 58 -14.30 -5.16 -3.16
CA GLU A 58 -14.78 -4.58 -4.40
C GLU A 58 -14.08 -3.25 -4.73
N ARG A 59 -13.93 -2.35 -3.74
CA ARG A 59 -13.39 -1.00 -3.97
C ARG A 59 -11.87 -0.92 -3.92
N TYR A 60 -11.27 -1.78 -3.11
CA TYR A 60 -9.85 -1.83 -2.82
C TYR A 60 -9.35 -3.28 -2.95
N PRO A 61 -9.31 -3.87 -4.16
CA PRO A 61 -8.63 -5.13 -4.37
C PRO A 61 -7.20 -5.08 -3.82
N ILE A 62 -6.95 -5.85 -2.75
CA ILE A 62 -5.65 -6.01 -2.09
C ILE A 62 -5.18 -7.45 -2.31
N SER A 63 -3.96 -7.59 -2.82
CA SER A 63 -3.26 -8.87 -2.91
C SER A 63 -2.01 -8.82 -2.04
N ILE A 64 -1.77 -9.88 -1.27
CA ILE A 64 -0.58 -10.03 -0.44
C ILE A 64 0.14 -11.31 -0.84
N LYS A 65 1.46 -11.24 -0.93
CA LYS A 65 2.33 -12.36 -1.23
C LYS A 65 3.47 -12.45 -0.23
N ARG A 66 3.91 -13.69 0.02
CA ARG A 66 5.14 -13.99 0.75
C ARG A 66 5.92 -15.02 -0.05
N ASN A 67 7.19 -14.75 -0.33
CA ASN A 67 8.04 -15.62 -1.15
C ASN A 67 7.36 -15.98 -2.49
N GLY A 68 6.77 -14.97 -3.16
CA GLY A 68 6.03 -15.13 -4.42
C GLY A 68 4.66 -15.82 -4.31
N SER A 69 4.31 -16.39 -3.16
CA SER A 69 3.05 -17.13 -2.97
C SER A 69 1.96 -16.22 -2.42
N LYS A 70 0.79 -16.24 -3.06
CA LYS A 70 -0.38 -15.45 -2.63
C LYS A 70 -0.88 -15.95 -1.27
N ILE A 71 -1.19 -15.00 -0.38
CA ILE A 71 -1.83 -15.25 0.91
C ILE A 71 -3.29 -14.85 0.80
N GLU A 72 -4.18 -15.80 1.05
CA GLU A 72 -5.62 -15.51 1.15
C GLU A 72 -5.94 -14.86 2.50
N LEU A 73 -6.65 -13.74 2.45
CA LEU A 73 -7.06 -12.97 3.63
C LEU A 73 -8.52 -13.25 3.97
N ASN A 74 -8.79 -13.66 5.21
CA ASN A 74 -10.13 -13.60 5.77
C ASN A 74 -10.51 -12.14 6.07
N ASP A 75 -11.73 -11.91 6.53
CA ASP A 75 -12.26 -10.55 6.69
C ASP A 75 -11.54 -9.73 7.76
N ASN A 76 -11.17 -10.33 8.89
CA ASN A 76 -10.42 -9.64 9.94
C ASN A 76 -9.02 -9.27 9.47
N GLU A 77 -8.35 -10.17 8.74
CA GLU A 77 -7.04 -9.92 8.16
C GLU A 77 -7.11 -8.86 7.06
N LEU A 78 -8.15 -8.90 6.23
CA LEU A 78 -8.41 -7.89 5.21
C LEU A 78 -8.51 -6.52 5.86
N PHE A 79 -9.26 -6.35 6.96
CA PHE A 79 -9.32 -5.07 7.65
C PHE A 79 -7.96 -4.58 8.13
N VAL A 80 -7.17 -5.46 8.75
CA VAL A 80 -5.82 -5.10 9.22
C VAL A 80 -4.96 -4.59 8.06
N PHE A 81 -4.90 -5.34 6.96
CA PHE A 81 -4.09 -4.94 5.82
C PHE A 81 -4.68 -3.78 5.03
N PHE A 82 -5.99 -3.65 4.96
CA PHE A 82 -6.66 -2.49 4.41
C PHE A 82 -6.20 -1.22 5.13
N TYR A 83 -6.26 -1.20 6.47
CA TYR A 83 -5.81 -0.04 7.23
C TYR A 83 -4.31 0.23 7.09
N LEU A 84 -3.47 -0.80 7.07
CA LEU A 84 -2.02 -0.62 6.92
C LEU A 84 -1.63 -0.12 5.52
N ILE A 85 -2.25 -0.66 4.47
CA ILE A 85 -1.86 -0.42 3.08
C ILE A 85 -2.58 0.80 2.50
N VAL A 86 -3.91 0.92 2.68
CA VAL A 86 -4.67 2.04 2.10
C VAL A 86 -4.26 3.35 2.73
N PHE A 87 -4.09 3.38 4.06
CA PHE A 87 -3.61 4.58 4.74
C PHE A 87 -2.26 5.02 4.17
N PHE A 88 -1.33 4.08 4.01
CA PHE A 88 0.00 4.38 3.47
C PHE A 88 -0.05 4.83 2.00
N ALA A 89 -0.88 4.19 1.17
CA ALA A 89 -1.06 4.61 -0.23
C ALA A 89 -1.67 6.01 -0.36
N VAL A 90 -2.62 6.35 0.51
CA VAL A 90 -3.21 7.68 0.59
C VAL A 90 -2.18 8.72 1.04
N GLU A 91 -1.44 8.42 2.11
CA GLU A 91 -0.38 9.28 2.64
C GLU A 91 0.69 9.57 1.58
N PHE A 92 1.16 8.52 0.91
CA PHE A 92 2.11 8.61 -0.19
C PHE A 92 1.58 9.46 -1.35
N TYR A 93 0.35 9.19 -1.81
CA TYR A 93 -0.29 9.97 -2.88
C TYR A 93 -0.41 11.46 -2.55
N CYS A 94 -0.68 11.79 -1.28
CA CYS A 94 -0.81 13.16 -0.80
C CYS A 94 0.52 13.84 -0.48
N SER A 95 1.65 13.13 -0.52
CA SER A 95 2.94 13.72 -0.19
C SER A 95 3.33 14.80 -1.22
N PRO A 96 3.86 15.97 -0.80
CA PRO A 96 4.15 17.07 -1.71
C PRO A 96 5.03 16.68 -2.89
N GLU A 97 6.06 15.87 -2.63
CA GLU A 97 7.00 15.37 -3.65
C GLU A 97 6.29 14.53 -4.72
N VAL A 98 5.40 13.61 -4.32
CA VAL A 98 4.63 12.78 -5.25
C VAL A 98 3.66 13.62 -6.06
N VAL A 99 3.00 14.60 -5.44
CA VAL A 99 2.10 15.54 -6.13
C VAL A 99 2.85 16.35 -7.20
N GLU A 100 4.03 16.87 -6.86
CA GLU A 100 4.87 17.64 -7.78
C GLU A 100 5.38 16.77 -8.95
N LEU A 101 5.83 15.55 -8.67
CA LEU A 101 6.26 14.58 -9.68
C LEU A 101 5.11 14.19 -10.62
N ASN A 102 3.91 13.98 -10.08
CA ASN A 102 2.73 13.67 -10.87
C ASN A 102 2.32 14.85 -11.77
N ALA A 103 2.42 16.09 -11.29
CA ALA A 103 2.15 17.29 -12.09
C ALA A 103 3.19 17.47 -13.22
N SER A 104 4.48 17.32 -12.89
CA SER A 104 5.58 17.47 -13.86
C SER A 104 5.53 16.42 -14.98
N ASN A 105 5.21 15.18 -14.63
CA ASN A 105 5.01 14.10 -15.60
C ASN A 105 3.90 14.39 -16.62
N ILE A 106 2.89 15.20 -16.26
CA ILE A 106 1.82 15.61 -17.20
C ILE A 106 2.34 16.67 -18.17
N GLU A 107 3.08 17.67 -17.67
CA GLU A 107 3.63 18.74 -18.51
C GLU A 107 4.65 18.24 -19.53
N ASP A 108 5.52 17.31 -19.13
CA ASP A 108 6.51 16.72 -20.02
C ASP A 108 5.86 15.83 -21.09
N LYS A 109 4.78 15.11 -20.76
CA LYS A 109 3.99 14.34 -21.74
C LYS A 109 3.29 15.21 -22.77
N LEU A 110 2.96 16.46 -22.45
CA LEU A 110 2.33 17.41 -23.36
C LEU A 110 3.33 18.08 -24.32
N LYS A 111 4.64 18.03 -24.04
CA LYS A 111 5.70 18.71 -24.80
C LYS A 111 6.50 17.81 -25.75
N VAL A 112 6.30 16.49 -25.70
CA VAL A 112 7.17 15.52 -26.38
C VAL A 112 6.44 14.87 -27.58
N ASP A 113 7.14 14.77 -28.72
CA ASP A 113 6.68 14.07 -29.94
C ASP A 113 6.22 12.63 -29.59
N PRO A 114 5.04 12.18 -30.07
CA PRO A 114 4.47 10.85 -29.78
C PRO A 114 5.45 9.67 -29.96
N LYS A 115 6.46 9.81 -30.82
CA LYS A 115 7.46 8.75 -31.07
C LYS A 115 8.50 8.59 -29.96
N THR A 116 8.71 9.60 -29.12
CA THR A 116 9.70 9.59 -28.01
C THR A 116 9.06 9.19 -26.68
N VAL A 117 7.72 9.12 -26.61
CA VAL A 117 6.90 8.83 -25.41
C VAL A 117 7.19 7.47 -24.79
N ASN A 118 7.73 6.50 -25.55
CA ASN A 118 8.02 5.17 -25.02
C ASN A 118 9.32 5.07 -24.20
N LEU A 119 10.23 6.06 -24.27
CA LEU A 119 11.51 6.04 -23.54
C LEU A 119 11.50 6.85 -22.24
N VAL A 120 10.56 7.79 -22.08
CA VAL A 120 10.52 8.73 -20.93
C VAL A 120 9.56 8.24 -19.81
N ASN A 121 8.88 7.11 -20.02
CA ASN A 121 7.64 6.79 -19.31
C ASN A 121 7.76 6.01 -17.99
N SER A 122 8.90 6.05 -17.31
CA SER A 122 9.00 5.41 -15.99
C SER A 122 9.94 6.18 -15.07
N THR A 123 9.61 7.44 -14.79
CA THR A 123 10.02 8.03 -13.51
C THR A 123 9.36 7.18 -12.43
N LEU A 124 10.16 6.32 -11.80
CA LEU A 124 9.73 5.52 -10.66
C LEU A 124 9.40 6.48 -9.53
N ILE A 125 8.13 6.59 -9.17
CA ILE A 125 7.70 7.33 -7.97
C ILE A 125 7.52 6.30 -6.87
N CYS A 126 8.41 6.32 -5.89
CA CYS A 126 8.39 5.40 -4.76
C CYS A 126 8.85 6.07 -3.48
N CYS A 127 8.46 5.50 -2.34
CA CYS A 127 8.90 5.90 -1.01
C CYS A 127 9.25 4.65 -0.19
N GLU A 128 10.31 4.74 0.60
CA GLU A 128 10.63 3.77 1.64
C GLU A 128 10.75 4.50 2.97
N ASP A 129 10.03 4.03 3.98
CA ASP A 129 10.10 4.56 5.34
C ASP A 129 10.15 3.45 6.39
N GLU A 130 10.54 3.85 7.60
CA GLU A 130 10.52 3.02 8.79
C GLU A 130 9.74 3.75 9.89
N THR A 131 8.78 3.06 10.51
CA THR A 131 7.97 3.61 11.60
C THR A 131 7.64 2.56 12.64
N THR A 132 7.40 2.99 13.87
CA THR A 132 6.92 2.12 14.95
C THR A 132 5.41 2.27 15.06
N LEU A 133 4.68 1.17 14.84
CA LEU A 133 3.23 1.12 15.01
C LEU A 133 2.86 0.56 16.38
N SER A 134 2.05 1.30 17.12
CA SER A 134 1.37 0.78 18.31
C SER A 134 0.09 0.07 17.89
N VAL A 135 0.06 -1.26 18.01
CA VAL A 135 -1.07 -2.08 17.60
C VAL A 135 -1.80 -2.69 18.79
N SER A 136 -3.11 -2.91 18.64
CA SER A 136 -3.89 -3.63 19.66
C SER A 136 -3.44 -5.09 19.77
N THR A 137 -3.72 -5.73 20.90
CA THR A 137 -3.45 -7.17 21.09
C THR A 137 -4.13 -8.03 20.02
N GLN A 138 -5.30 -7.61 19.53
CA GLN A 138 -6.01 -8.34 18.49
C GLN A 138 -5.28 -8.26 17.14
N VAL A 139 -4.84 -7.07 16.73
CA VAL A 139 -4.06 -6.88 15.50
C VAL A 139 -2.74 -7.64 15.59
N PHE A 140 -2.06 -7.58 16.74
CA PHE A 140 -0.83 -8.33 16.99
C PHE A 140 -1.03 -9.84 16.80
N LYS A 141 -2.10 -10.41 17.36
CA LYS A 141 -2.45 -11.85 17.19
C LYS A 141 -2.75 -12.21 15.73
N ILE A 142 -3.40 -11.33 14.98
CA ILE A 142 -3.65 -11.56 13.54
C ILE A 142 -2.33 -11.62 12.78
N LEU A 143 -1.42 -10.69 13.04
CA LEU A 143 -0.09 -10.67 12.42
C LEU A 143 0.74 -11.92 12.79
N GLN A 144 0.56 -12.48 13.98
CA GLN A 144 1.21 -13.73 14.40
C GLN A 144 0.69 -14.98 13.68
N ASN A 145 -0.32 -14.88 12.80
CA ASN A 145 -0.79 -16.04 12.05
C ASN A 145 0.38 -16.62 11.21
N PRO A 146 0.66 -17.94 11.30
CA PRO A 146 1.81 -18.57 10.65
C PRO A 146 1.93 -18.31 9.13
N LYS A 147 0.81 -18.05 8.44
CA LYS A 147 0.83 -17.77 7.00
C LYS A 147 1.54 -16.46 6.64
N PHE A 148 1.54 -15.48 7.55
CA PHE A 148 2.30 -14.24 7.39
C PHE A 148 3.76 -14.44 7.79
N GLY A 149 4.03 -15.37 8.70
CA GLY A 149 5.38 -15.78 9.10
C GLY A 149 6.08 -14.85 10.07
N PHE A 150 5.41 -13.81 10.57
CA PHE A 150 5.98 -12.88 11.53
C PHE A 150 6.30 -13.59 12.85
N ILE A 151 7.54 -13.40 13.32
CA ILE A 151 7.99 -13.87 14.62
C ILE A 151 8.27 -12.62 15.45
N PHE A 152 7.38 -12.33 16.39
CA PHE A 152 7.61 -11.27 17.37
C PHE A 152 8.20 -11.92 18.63
N SER A 153 9.34 -11.41 19.08
CA SER A 153 9.85 -11.69 20.41
C SER A 153 8.85 -11.17 21.44
N ASN A 154 8.48 -12.03 22.41
CA ASN A 154 7.50 -11.71 23.46
C ASN A 154 7.97 -10.62 24.41
#